data_AF-A0AAI9L1Y4-F1
#
_entry.id   AF-A0AAI9L1Y4-F1
#
_cell.length_a   1.000
_cell.length_b   1.000
_cell.length_c   1.000
_cell.angle_alpha   90.00
_cell.angle_beta   90.00
_cell.angle_gamma   90.00
#
_symmetry.space_group_name_H-M   'P 1'
#
loop_
_entity.id
_entity.type
_entity.pdbx_description
1 polymer ?
#
loop_
_entity_poly.entity_id
_entity_poly.type
_entity_poly.pdbx_seq_one_letter_code
_entity_poly.pdbx_strand_id
1 'polypeptide(L)'
;MFVKHLAIALLVSAGVPVYAQPTTLTPMHDTSELRRAEVLADLDIWSTAGMRDVTALAEIGEDITQTQQYRHYLELRNGPQFQAAVKRRLECAGMVTDARSCKPAQ
;
A
#
# COMPACT_ATOMS: atom_id res chain seq x y z
N MET A 1 -78.59 0.10 19.80
CA MET A 1 -77.89 -0.78 18.83
C MET A 1 -76.59 -0.08 18.43
N PHE A 2 -75.48 -0.43 19.08
CA PHE A 2 -74.32 -1.15 18.52
C PHE A 2 -73.43 -0.37 17.53
N VAL A 3 -72.42 0.31 18.11
CA VAL A 3 -70.98 0.39 17.74
C VAL A 3 -70.59 0.34 16.25
N LYS A 4 -69.81 1.31 15.76
CA LYS A 4 -68.38 1.11 15.43
C LYS A 4 -67.67 2.30 14.79
N HIS A 5 -66.51 2.55 15.37
CA HIS A 5 -65.46 3.51 15.03
C HIS A 5 -64.99 3.41 13.57
N LEU A 6 -64.65 4.57 12.98
CA LEU A 6 -63.58 4.65 12.01
C LEU A 6 -62.74 5.90 12.30
N ALA A 7 -61.59 5.66 12.95
CA ALA A 7 -60.51 6.63 13.09
C ALA A 7 -59.70 6.64 11.79
N ILE A 8 -59.57 7.81 11.17
CA ILE A 8 -58.72 8.01 9.98
C ILE A 8 -57.31 8.32 10.48
N ALA A 9 -56.38 7.39 10.24
CA ALA A 9 -54.98 7.52 10.61
C ALA A 9 -54.26 8.51 9.68
N LEU A 10 -53.74 9.59 10.26
CA LEU A 10 -52.80 10.52 9.63
C LEU A 10 -51.43 9.83 9.49
N LEU A 11 -51.04 9.50 8.26
CA LEU A 11 -49.70 9.04 7.92
C LEU A 11 -48.77 10.25 7.80
N VAL A 12 -47.99 10.50 8.86
CA VAL A 12 -46.86 11.42 8.84
C VAL A 12 -45.66 10.70 8.24
N SER A 13 -45.28 11.06 7.01
CA SER A 13 -44.02 10.62 6.41
C SER A 13 -42.87 11.40 7.04
N ALA A 14 -42.11 10.74 7.93
CA ALA A 14 -40.85 11.27 8.44
C ALA A 14 -39.81 11.25 7.31
N GLY A 15 -39.48 12.43 6.78
CA GLY A 15 -38.34 12.60 5.90
C GLY A 15 -37.05 12.42 6.70
N VAL A 16 -36.31 11.35 6.44
CA VAL A 16 -34.96 11.18 6.99
C VAL A 16 -34.00 12.10 6.21
N PRO A 17 -33.20 12.94 6.90
CA PRO A 17 -32.16 13.70 6.24
C PRO A 17 -31.10 12.72 5.71
N VAL A 18 -30.98 12.63 4.39
CA VAL A 18 -29.85 11.99 3.73
C VAL A 18 -28.64 12.88 3.98
N TYR A 19 -27.84 12.54 4.97
CA TYR A 19 -26.50 13.10 5.13
C TYR A 19 -25.65 12.58 3.97
N ALA A 20 -25.44 13.42 2.95
CA ALA A 20 -24.37 13.23 1.99
C ALA A 20 -23.05 13.32 2.77
N GLN A 21 -22.46 12.16 3.10
CA GLN A 21 -21.12 12.13 3.67
C GLN A 21 -20.15 12.58 2.57
N PRO A 22 -19.37 13.67 2.76
CA PRO A 22 -18.25 13.93 1.88
C PRO A 22 -17.33 12.72 1.98
N THR A 23 -17.20 11.98 0.89
CA THR A 23 -16.21 10.91 0.77
C THR A 23 -14.85 11.59 0.72
N THR A 24 -14.32 11.97 1.87
CA THR A 24 -12.87 12.09 2.03
C THR A 24 -12.36 10.67 1.89
N LEU A 25 -12.05 10.29 0.65
CA LEU A 25 -11.20 9.15 0.34
C LEU A 25 -9.84 9.44 0.95
N THR A 26 -9.73 9.33 2.26
CA THR A 26 -8.44 9.09 2.91
C THR A 26 -7.97 7.79 2.26
N PRO A 27 -6.84 7.78 1.53
CA PRO A 27 -6.28 6.53 1.05
C PRO A 27 -5.78 5.81 2.30
N MET A 28 -6.67 5.07 2.96
CA MET A 28 -6.27 3.99 3.83
C MET A 28 -5.65 2.99 2.88
N HIS A 29 -4.31 3.01 2.78
CA HIS A 29 -3.61 1.94 2.11
C HIS A 29 -4.08 0.63 2.72
N ASP A 30 -4.69 -0.22 1.90
CA ASP A 30 -5.01 -1.57 2.33
C ASP A 30 -3.70 -2.22 2.78
N THR A 31 -3.77 -3.04 3.82
CA THR A 31 -2.66 -3.87 4.28
C THR A 31 -1.99 -4.64 3.14
N SER A 32 -2.74 -4.99 2.09
CA SER A 32 -2.24 -5.57 0.84
C SER A 32 -1.33 -4.61 0.05
N GLU A 33 -1.74 -3.35 -0.09
CA GLU A 33 -0.94 -2.32 -0.76
C GLU A 33 0.35 -2.01 0.00
N LEU A 34 0.27 -1.95 1.33
CA LEU A 34 1.45 -1.78 2.17
C LEU A 34 2.46 -2.91 1.98
N ARG A 35 2.00 -4.17 2.07
CA ARG A 35 2.88 -5.33 1.83
C ARG A 35 3.50 -5.29 0.44
N ARG A 36 2.72 -4.95 -0.58
CA ARG A 36 3.24 -4.82 -1.95
C ARG A 36 4.31 -3.73 -2.04
N ALA A 37 4.08 -2.58 -1.40
CA ALA A 37 5.06 -1.50 -1.35
C ALA A 37 6.35 -1.92 -0.63
N GLU A 38 6.26 -2.68 0.46
CA GLU A 38 7.41 -3.24 1.18
C GLU A 38 8.22 -4.20 0.32
N VAL A 39 7.58 -5.12 -0.41
CA VAL A 39 8.28 -6.04 -1.32
C VAL A 39 9.00 -5.26 -2.44
N LEU A 40 8.32 -4.28 -3.05
CA LEU A 40 8.92 -3.47 -4.10
C LEU A 40 10.06 -2.59 -3.57
N ALA A 41 9.96 -2.09 -2.35
CA ALA A 41 11.03 -1.36 -1.68
C ALA A 41 12.24 -2.27 -1.40
N ASP A 42 12.00 -3.50 -0.93
CA ASP A 42 13.06 -4.49 -0.68
C ASP A 42 13.83 -4.81 -1.97
N LEU A 43 13.12 -4.98 -3.10
CA LEU A 43 13.72 -5.17 -4.42
C LEU A 43 14.52 -3.95 -4.90
N ASP A 44 14.07 -2.73 -4.60
CA ASP A 44 14.82 -1.51 -4.91
C ASP A 44 16.14 -1.47 -4.13
N ILE A 45 16.08 -1.80 -2.83
CA ILE A 45 17.26 -1.83 -1.95
C ILE A 45 18.21 -2.96 -2.36
N TRP A 46 17.70 -4.13 -2.71
CA TRP A 46 18.46 -5.24 -3.27
C TRP A 46 19.23 -4.82 -4.53
N SER A 47 18.55 -4.18 -5.48
CA SER A 47 19.19 -3.70 -6.70
C SER A 47 20.23 -2.61 -6.43
N THR A 48 19.92 -1.65 -5.54
CA THR A 48 20.81 -0.54 -5.20
C THR A 48 22.09 -1.03 -4.55
N ALA A 49 22.01 -2.09 -3.74
CA ALA A 49 23.18 -2.71 -3.10
C ALA A 49 24.06 -3.54 -4.07
N GLY A 50 23.71 -3.60 -5.36
CA GLY A 50 24.45 -4.39 -6.35
C GLY A 50 24.24 -5.90 -6.21
N MET A 51 23.19 -6.33 -5.51
CA MET A 51 22.95 -7.76 -5.28
C MET A 51 22.67 -8.56 -6.57
N ARG A 52 22.29 -7.87 -7.66
CA ARG A 52 22.16 -8.47 -8.99
C ARG A 52 23.46 -9.11 -9.47
N ASP A 53 24.60 -8.50 -9.17
CA ASP A 53 25.91 -8.94 -9.67
C ASP A 53 26.42 -10.17 -8.93
N VAL A 54 25.98 -10.37 -7.69
CA VAL A 54 26.37 -11.51 -6.85
C VAL A 54 25.31 -12.62 -6.80
N THR A 55 24.16 -12.43 -7.44
CA THR A 55 23.11 -13.46 -7.48
C THR A 55 23.60 -14.73 -8.19
N ALA A 56 24.43 -14.59 -9.23
CA ALA A 56 25.05 -15.73 -9.93
C ALA A 56 25.96 -16.57 -9.00
N LEU A 57 26.52 -15.99 -7.95
CA LEU A 57 27.31 -16.73 -6.96
C LEU A 57 26.43 -17.70 -6.17
N ALA A 58 25.19 -17.30 -5.84
CA ALA A 58 24.22 -18.21 -5.20
C ALA A 58 23.87 -19.41 -6.09
N GLU A 59 23.78 -19.21 -7.40
CA GLU A 59 23.43 -20.26 -8.37
C GLU A 59 24.50 -21.35 -8.46
N ILE A 60 25.77 -21.00 -8.22
CA ILE A 60 26.90 -21.95 -8.18
C ILE A 60 27.20 -22.47 -6.77
N GLY A 61 26.34 -22.17 -5.79
CA GLY A 61 26.44 -22.67 -4.42
C GLY A 61 27.37 -21.88 -3.51
N GLU A 62 27.80 -20.68 -3.90
CA GLU A 62 28.56 -19.79 -3.03
C GLU A 62 27.65 -19.04 -2.05
N ASP A 63 28.18 -18.77 -0.85
CA ASP A 63 27.49 -18.04 0.18
C ASP A 63 27.52 -16.52 -0.08
N ILE A 64 26.43 -16.00 -0.65
CA ILE A 64 26.26 -14.57 -0.92
C ILE A 64 26.30 -13.70 0.35
N THR A 65 26.08 -14.28 1.53
CA THR A 65 26.01 -13.51 2.79
C THR A 65 27.37 -12.95 3.22
N GLN A 66 28.46 -13.47 2.66
CA GLN A 66 29.82 -12.99 2.91
C GLN A 66 30.24 -11.82 2.00
N THR A 67 29.43 -11.49 0.98
CA THR A 67 29.76 -10.46 -0.01
C THR A 67 29.66 -9.05 0.59
N GLN A 68 30.39 -8.09 0.01
CA GLN A 68 30.28 -6.67 0.39
C GLN A 68 28.88 -6.13 0.05
N GLN A 69 28.30 -6.59 -1.06
CA GLN A 69 26.98 -6.24 -1.54
C GLN A 69 25.90 -6.66 -0.54
N TYR A 70 26.00 -7.85 0.04
CA TYR A 70 25.03 -8.30 1.04
C TYR A 70 25.11 -7.48 2.33
N ARG A 71 26.32 -7.12 2.78
CA ARG A 71 26.47 -6.19 3.92
C ARG A 71 25.86 -4.82 3.62
N HIS A 72 26.13 -4.26 2.44
CA HIS A 72 25.53 -3.01 2.00
C HIS A 72 24.00 -3.09 1.92
N TYR A 73 23.45 -4.20 1.42
CA TYR A 73 22.01 -4.47 1.42
C TYR A 73 21.41 -4.42 2.82
N LEU A 74 22.05 -5.06 3.80
CA LEU A 74 21.61 -5.03 5.20
C LEU A 74 21.67 -3.62 5.79
N GLU A 75 22.72 -2.84 5.48
CA GLU A 75 22.84 -1.45 5.93
C GLU A 75 21.69 -0.59 5.39
N LEU A 76 21.40 -0.68 4.09
CA LEU A 76 20.32 0.06 3.45
C LEU A 76 18.93 -0.39 3.92
N ARG A 77 18.72 -1.71 4.06
CA ARG A 77 17.44 -2.30 4.45
C ARG A 77 17.06 -1.96 5.89
N ASN A 78 18.05 -1.95 6.78
CA ASN A 78 17.85 -1.61 8.19
C ASN A 78 17.97 -0.09 8.46
N GLY A 79 18.33 0.69 7.44
CA GLY A 79 18.47 2.13 7.51
C GLY A 79 17.21 2.91 7.08
N PRO A 80 17.26 4.25 7.13
CA PRO A 80 16.16 5.12 6.71
C PRO A 80 15.82 4.98 5.21
N GLN A 81 16.72 4.43 4.41
CA GLN A 81 16.56 4.26 2.97
C GLN A 81 15.40 3.31 2.64
N PHE A 82 15.22 2.24 3.42
CA PHE A 82 14.10 1.31 3.22
C PHE A 82 12.75 1.99 3.43
N GLN A 83 12.58 2.73 4.54
CA GLN A 83 11.34 3.44 4.83
C GLN A 83 11.03 4.53 3.78
N ALA A 84 12.06 5.22 3.30
CA ALA A 84 11.91 6.17 2.20
C ALA A 84 11.47 5.49 0.89
N ALA A 85 12.00 4.29 0.60
CA ALA A 85 11.58 3.50 -0.55
C ALA A 85 10.13 3.01 -0.41
N VAL A 86 9.73 2.51 0.77
CA VAL A 86 8.33 2.11 1.05
C VAL A 86 7.38 3.28 0.85
N LYS A 87 7.69 4.44 1.42
CA LYS A 87 6.89 5.67 1.26
C LYS A 87 6.72 6.04 -0.22
N ARG A 88 7.82 6.07 -0.97
CA ARG A 88 7.79 6.33 -2.42
C ARG A 88 6.90 5.33 -3.16
N ARG A 89 6.95 4.04 -2.79
CA ARG A 89 6.12 2.99 -3.40
C ARG A 89 4.63 3.14 -3.07
N LEU A 90 4.31 3.55 -1.85
CA LEU A 90 2.93 3.86 -1.44
C LEU A 90 2.36 5.08 -2.18
N GLU A 91 3.13 6.17 -2.26
CA GLU A 91 2.76 7.38 -3.02
C GLU A 91 2.50 7.03 -4.50
N CYS A 92 3.37 6.22 -5.08
CA CYS A 92 3.23 5.70 -6.44
C CYS A 92 1.99 4.83 -6.66
N ALA A 93 1.61 4.01 -5.68
CA ALA A 93 0.39 3.20 -5.77
C ALA A 93 -0.87 4.08 -5.72
N GLY A 94 -0.85 5.18 -4.99
CA GLY A 94 -1.92 6.17 -4.96
C GLY A 94 -2.04 7.02 -6.24
N MET A 95 -0.96 7.16 -7.02
CA MET A 95 -0.92 7.87 -8.30
C MET A 95 -1.24 6.91 -9.46
N VAL A 96 -2.50 6.47 -9.57
CA VAL A 96 -3.03 5.43 -10.48
C VAL A 96 -2.85 5.68 -12.00
N THR A 97 -2.10 6.69 -12.46
CA THR A 97 -2.09 7.09 -13.88
C THR A 97 -0.82 6.80 -14.68
N ASP A 98 0.35 6.56 -14.07
CA ASP A 98 1.52 6.10 -14.84
C ASP A 98 2.54 5.30 -14.01
N ALA A 99 2.51 3.97 -14.16
CA ALA A 99 3.45 3.05 -13.52
C ALA A 99 4.92 3.24 -13.97
N ARG A 100 5.19 3.92 -15.10
CA ARG A 100 6.56 4.20 -15.55
C ARG A 100 7.24 5.29 -14.72
N SER A 101 6.50 6.15 -14.03
CA SER A 101 7.05 7.26 -13.27
C SER A 101 7.73 6.84 -11.95
N CYS A 102 7.58 5.57 -11.55
CA CYS A 102 7.96 5.06 -10.23
C CYS A 102 9.19 4.15 -10.22
N LYS A 103 9.98 4.19 -11.29
CA LYS A 103 11.23 3.43 -11.37
C LYS A 103 12.29 4.13 -10.50
N PRO A 104 13.03 3.42 -9.62
CA PRO A 104 14.17 4.02 -8.95
C PRO A 104 15.19 4.51 -9.99
N ALA A 105 15.87 5.62 -9.70
CA ALA A 105 17.02 6.06 -10.47
C ALA A 105 18.05 4.93 -10.47
N GLN A 106 18.39 4.45 -11.66
CA GLN A 106 19.44 3.43 -11.87
C GLN A 106 20.80 4.11 -11.86
#